data_AF-A0A640N8T3-F1
#
_entry.id   AF-A0A640N8T3-F1
#
_cell.length_a   1.000
_cell.length_b   1.000
_cell.length_c   1.000
_cell.angle_alpha   90.00
_cell.angle_beta   90.00
_cell.angle_gamma   90.00
#
_symmetry.space_group_name_H-M   'P 1'
#
loop_
_entity.id
_entity.type
_entity.pdbx_description
1 polymer ?
#
loop_
_entity_poly.entity_id
_entity_poly.type
_entity_poly.pdbx_seq_one_letter_code
_entity_poly.pdbx_strand_id
1 'polypeptide(L)' 'MTFYDFVIGFINDDTPLGILAQYIENDCEFPKHERNNKAIRSYVMSNYADHQLIESTNRAISLYKLI' A
#
# COMPACT_ATOMS: atom_id res chain seq x y z
N MET A 1 -7.49 11.27 -4.75
CA MET A 1 -7.42 9.97 -4.06
C MET A 1 -5.98 9.75 -3.63
N THR A 2 -5.69 9.44 -2.36
CA THR A 2 -4.34 9.06 -1.92
C THR A 2 -4.06 7.59 -2.23
N PHE A 3 -2.81 7.14 -2.09
CA PHE A 3 -2.50 5.72 -2.19
C PHE A 3 -3.23 4.90 -1.13
N TYR A 4 -3.37 5.46 0.08
CA TYR A 4 -4.11 4.83 1.17
C TYR A 4 -5.58 4.61 0.82
N ASP A 5 -6.27 5.66 0.33
CA ASP A 5 -7.67 5.56 -0.09
C ASP A 5 -7.87 4.48 -1.16
N PHE A 6 -6.92 4.38 -2.09
CA PHE A 6 -6.96 3.37 -3.15
C PHE A 6 -6.83 1.95 -2.58
N VAL A 7 -5.84 1.72 -1.71
CA VAL A 7 -5.55 0.39 -1.19
C VAL A 7 -6.61 -0.08 -0.18
N ILE A 8 -7.14 0.82 0.66
CA ILE A 8 -8.17 0.45 1.65
C ILE A 8 -9.47 -0.05 1.00
N GLY A 9 -9.73 0.31 -0.27
CA GLY A 9 -10.83 -0.27 -1.04
C GLY A 9 -10.77 -1.79 -1.16
N PHE A 10 -9.58 -2.40 -1.04
CA PHE A 10 -9.35 -3.83 -1.15
C PHE A 10 -9.30 -4.56 0.20
N ILE A 11 -9.56 -3.90 1.33
CA ILE A 11 -9.36 -4.49 2.68
C ILE A 11 -10.14 -5.77 2.96
N ASN A 12 -11.25 -5.98 2.26
CA ASN A 12 -12.09 -7.17 2.37
C ASN A 12 -11.82 -8.21 1.28
N ASP A 13 -10.85 -7.97 0.38
CA ASP A 13 -10.49 -8.90 -0.67
C ASP A 13 -9.52 -9.96 -0.16
N ASP A 14 -9.76 -11.23 -0.51
CA ASP A 14 -8.85 -12.35 -0.24
C ASP A 14 -7.72 -12.40 -1.29
N THR A 15 -7.08 -11.25 -1.53
CA THR A 15 -5.98 -11.10 -2.49
C THR A 15 -4.76 -10.49 -1.80
N PRO A 16 -3.56 -10.57 -2.41
CA PRO A 16 -2.38 -9.92 -1.85
C PRO A 16 -2.54 -8.40 -1.62
N LEU A 17 -3.41 -7.75 -2.40
CA LEU A 17 -3.77 -6.34 -2.21
C LEU A 17 -4.63 -6.13 -0.96
N GLY A 18 -5.53 -7.06 -0.64
CA GLY A 18 -6.32 -7.00 0.58
C GLY A 18 -5.51 -7.30 1.84
N ILE A 19 -4.57 -8.25 1.78
CA ILE A 19 -3.59 -8.47 2.86
C ILE A 19 -2.76 -7.21 3.10
N LEU A 20 -2.29 -6.55 2.02
CA LEU A 20 -1.59 -5.27 2.12
C LEU A 20 -2.47 -4.19 2.75
N ALA A 21 -3.74 -4.11 2.35
CA ALA A 21 -4.68 -3.13 2.87
C ALA A 21 -4.95 -3.31 4.37
N GLN A 22 -5.12 -4.54 4.83
CA GLN A 22 -5.23 -4.86 6.25
C GLN A 22 -3.96 -4.46 6.99
N TYR A 23 -2.78 -4.73 6.42
CA TYR A 23 -1.50 -4.36 7.04
C TYR A 23 -1.35 -2.83 7.18
N ILE A 24 -1.64 -2.09 6.12
CA ILE A 24 -1.60 -0.62 6.09
C ILE A 24 -2.67 0.01 7.00
N GLU A 25 -3.83 -0.63 7.16
CA GLU A 25 -4.89 -0.16 8.07
C GLU A 25 -4.46 -0.25 9.53
N ASN A 26 -3.80 -1.34 9.90
CA ASN A 26 -3.23 -1.54 11.23
C ASN A 26 -1.97 -0.69 11.49
N ASP A 27 -1.30 -0.23 10.44
CA ASP A 27 -0.13 0.64 10.51
C ASP A 27 -0.52 2.10 10.77
N CYS A 28 -0.42 2.51 12.04
CA CYS A 28 -0.74 3.87 12.47
C CYS A 28 0.26 4.92 11.97
N GLU A 29 1.49 4.51 11.63
CA GLU A 29 2.56 5.39 11.16
C GLU A 29 2.55 5.52 9.62
N PHE A 30 1.73 4.73 8.93
CA PHE A 30 1.62 4.79 7.49
C PHE A 30 1.18 6.19 7.03
N PRO A 31 1.86 6.80 6.06
CA PRO A 31 1.55 8.16 5.61
C PRO A 31 0.27 8.20 4.74
N LYS A 32 -0.90 8.24 5.40
CA LYS A 32 -2.23 8.18 4.76
C LYS A 32 -2.52 9.32 3.78
N HIS A 33 -1.90 10.49 4.02
CA HIS A 33 -2.10 11.68 3.18
C HIS A 33 -1.08 11.81 2.05
N GLU A 34 -0.09 10.91 1.99
CA GLU A 34 0.96 10.96 0.97
C GLU A 34 0.42 10.52 -0.39
N ARG A 35 0.77 11.29 -1.42
CA ARG A 35 0.38 11.06 -2.81
C ARG A 35 1.58 10.66 -3.67
N ASN A 36 2.78 10.87 -3.16
CA ASN A 36 4.00 10.54 -3.87
C ASN A 36 4.29 9.04 -3.75
N ASN A 37 4.05 8.32 -4.85
CA ASN A 37 4.33 6.89 -4.98
C ASN A 37 5.78 6.51 -4.62
N LYS A 38 6.77 7.41 -4.84
CA LYS A 38 8.16 7.14 -4.45
C LYS A 38 8.33 7.17 -2.93
N ALA A 39 7.66 8.09 -2.24
CA ALA A 39 7.71 8.19 -0.79
C ALA A 39 7.04 6.97 -0.14
N ILE A 40 5.85 6.58 -0.62
CA ILE A 40 5.17 5.35 -0.20
C ILE A 40 6.07 4.12 -0.39
N ARG A 41 6.66 3.97 -1.58
CA ARG A 41 7.55 2.83 -1.87
C ARG A 41 8.77 2.81 -0.95
N SER A 42 9.37 3.97 -0.68
CA SER A 42 10.50 4.07 0.23
C SER A 42 10.10 3.69 1.66
N TYR A 43 8.94 4.16 2.12
CA TYR A 43 8.40 3.82 3.43
C TYR A 43 8.20 2.31 3.58
N VAL A 44 7.54 1.68 2.62
CA VAL A 44 7.29 0.22 2.64
C VAL A 44 8.60 -0.57 2.58
N MET A 45 9.57 -0.17 1.75
CA MET A 45 10.86 -0.86 1.70
C MET A 45 11.70 -0.71 2.99
N SER A 46 11.50 0.36 3.75
CA SER A 46 12.23 0.59 5.00
C SER A 46 11.53 0.00 6.23
N ASN A 47 10.20 -0.02 6.26
CA ASN A 47 9.42 -0.46 7.42
C ASN A 47 8.91 -1.89 7.29
N TYR A 48 8.67 -2.39 6.08
CA TYR A 48 8.08 -3.73 5.90
C TYR A 48 9.20 -4.72 5.60
N ALA A 49 9.36 -5.70 6.49
CA ALA A 49 10.34 -6.79 6.30
C ALA A 49 9.83 -7.87 5.32
N ASP A 50 8.51 -7.93 5.09
CA ASP A 50 7.89 -8.93 4.24
C ASP A 50 8.00 -8.56 2.76
N HIS A 51 8.70 -9.40 1.99
CA HIS A 51 8.87 -9.23 0.56
C HIS A 51 7.53 -9.27 -0.20
N GLN A 52 6.54 -10.05 0.24
CA GLN A 52 5.23 -10.11 -0.40
C GLN A 52 4.47 -8.79 -0.24
N LEU A 53 4.59 -8.10 0.90
CA LEU A 53 3.98 -6.78 1.10
C LEU A 53 4.65 -5.73 0.20
N ILE A 54 5.98 -5.79 0.06
CA ILE A 54 6.73 -4.90 -0.84
C ILE A 54 6.31 -5.13 -2.30
N GLU A 55 6.20 -6.38 -2.75
CA GLU A 55 5.73 -6.71 -4.11
C GLU A 55 4.28 -6.28 -4.34
N SER A 56 3.40 -6.55 -3.38
CA SER A 56 2.00 -6.13 -3.43
C SER A 56 1.87 -4.61 -3.51
N THR A 57 2.69 -3.87 -2.76
CA THR A 57 2.77 -2.40 -2.83
C THR A 57 3.24 -1.93 -4.21
N ASN A 58 4.27 -2.55 -4.78
CA ASN A 58 4.74 -2.19 -6.13
C ASN A 58 3.66 -2.44 -7.20
N ARG A 59 2.88 -3.52 -7.06
CA ARG A 59 1.73 -3.81 -7.93
C ARG A 59 0.63 -2.77 -7.73
N ALA A 60 0.26 -2.46 -6.50
CA ALA A 60 -0.72 -1.42 -6.15
C ALA A 60 -0.33 -0.05 -6.74
N ILE A 61 0.94 0.35 -6.61
CA ILE A 61 1.47 1.61 -7.18
C ILE A 61 1.33 1.60 -8.70
N SER A 62 1.60 0.46 -9.35
CA SER A 62 1.48 0.34 -10.80
C SER A 62 0.03 0.46 -11.27
N LEU A 63 -0.92 -0.11 -10.51
CA LEU A 63 -2.36 0.04 -10.76
C LEU A 63 -2.83 1.48 -10.51
N TYR A 64 -2.40 2.09 -9.42
CA TYR A 64 -2.76 3.46 -9.05
C TYR A 64 -2.27 4.51 -10.07
N LYS A 65 -1.16 4.27 -10.77
CA LYS A 65 -0.69 5.13 -11.87
C LYS A 65 -1.60 5.12 -13.10
N LEU A 66 -2.47 4.12 -13.25
CA LEU A 66 -3.38 3.97 -14.39
C LEU A 66 -4.72 4.71 -14.17
N ILE A 67 -4.91 5.32 -13.00
CA ILE A 67 -6.13 5.99 -12.55
C ILE A 67 -5.83 7.49 -12.39
#